data_AF-A0A520A5H0-F1
#
_entry.id   AF-A0A520A5H0-F1
#
_cell.length_a   1.000
_cell.length_b   1.000
_cell.length_c   1.000
_cell.angle_alpha   90.00
_cell.angle_beta   90.00
_cell.angle_gamma   90.00
#
_symmetry.space_group_name_H-M   'P 1'
#
loop_
_entity.id
_entity.type
_entity.pdbx_description
1 polymer ?
#
loop_
_entity_poly.entity_id
_entity_poly.type
_entity_poly.pdbx_seq_one_letter_code
_entity_poly.pdbx_strand_id
1 'polypeptide(L)' 'MSFTPIPLNLPEYPFKITLKDSRHFIFDEIRKKHLVLTPEEWVRQHFIQYLISEKKFPKSLIQIEAGLNLNQL' A
#
# COMPACT_ATOMS: atom_id res chain seq x y z
N MET A 1 -0.23 12.51 16.38
CA MET A 1 0.86 12.91 15.46
C MET A 1 0.33 12.81 14.04
N SER A 2 0.42 13.88 13.26
CA SER A 2 0.10 13.86 11.83
C SER A 2 1.23 13.15 11.08
N PHE A 3 0.89 12.23 10.18
CA PHE A 3 1.88 11.56 9.33
C PHE A 3 2.52 12.55 8.35
N THR A 4 3.84 12.52 8.23
CA THR A 4 4.61 13.25 7.22
C THR A 4 5.24 12.23 6.28
N PRO A 5 4.92 12.24 4.97
CA PRO A 5 5.54 11.33 4.01
C PRO A 5 7.05 11.57 3.92
N ILE A 6 7.82 10.49 3.96
CA ILE A 6 9.28 10.51 3.75
C ILE A 6 9.56 9.84 2.40
N PRO A 7 10.41 10.43 1.54
CA PRO A 7 10.82 9.80 0.29
C PRO A 7 11.44 8.42 0.56
N LEU A 8 11.03 7.43 -0.22
CA LEU A 8 11.61 6.09 -0.20
C LEU A 8 12.63 5.96 -1.33
N ASN A 9 13.58 5.02 -1.21
CA ASN A 9 14.49 4.67 -2.29
C ASN A 9 13.80 3.77 -3.34
N LEU A 10 12.68 4.26 -3.89
CA LEU A 10 11.83 3.61 -4.87
C LEU A 10 11.38 4.66 -5.91
N PRO A 11 11.01 4.25 -7.14
CA PRO A 11 10.41 5.14 -8.11
C PRO A 11 9.16 5.86 -7.56
N GLU A 12 8.83 7.02 -8.13
CA GLU A 12 7.62 7.74 -7.75
C GLU A 12 6.37 7.09 -8.36
N TYR A 13 5.28 7.06 -7.59
CA TYR A 13 4.01 6.48 -8.01
C TYR A 13 2.83 7.43 -7.75
N PRO A 14 1.83 7.46 -8.64
CA PRO A 14 0.69 8.38 -8.54
C PRO A 14 -0.35 7.88 -7.52
N PHE A 15 -0.06 8.05 -6.22
CA PHE A 15 -1.00 7.68 -5.16
C PHE A 15 -2.17 8.65 -5.05
N LYS A 16 -3.39 8.10 -4.91
CA LYS A 16 -4.58 8.89 -4.58
C LYS A 16 -4.65 9.11 -3.08
N ILE A 17 -4.16 10.26 -2.64
CA ILE A 17 -4.18 10.69 -1.23
C ILE A 17 -5.32 11.68 -1.02
N THR A 18 -6.14 11.46 0.00
CA THR A 18 -7.22 12.36 0.41
C THR A 18 -7.03 12.81 1.85
N LEU A 19 -7.54 13.99 2.19
CA LEU A 19 -7.52 14.53 3.56
C LEU A 19 -8.96 14.61 4.06
N LYS A 20 -9.26 13.95 5.18
CA LYS A 20 -10.58 13.98 5.83
C LYS A 20 -10.39 13.98 7.34
N ASP A 21 -11.13 14.83 8.06
CA ASP A 21 -11.10 14.90 9.53
C ASP A 21 -9.67 15.02 10.09
N SER A 22 -8.85 15.85 9.44
CA SER A 22 -7.43 16.06 9.77
C SER A 22 -6.54 14.80 9.70
N ARG A 23 -6.99 13.76 8.96
CA ARG A 23 -6.22 12.54 8.69
C ARG A 23 -6.05 12.33 7.20
N HIS A 24 -4.84 11.95 6.80
CA HIS A 24 -4.58 11.52 5.43
C HIS A 24 -5.06 10.10 5.22
N PHE A 25 -5.60 9.84 4.04
CA PHE A 25 -5.98 8.52 3.57
C PHE A 25 -5.34 8.26 2.22
N ILE A 26 -5.02 7.00 1.95
CA ILE A 26 -4.49 6.52 0.68
C ILE A 26 -5.40 5.44 0.12
N PHE A 27 -5.65 5.47 -1.19
CA PHE A 27 -6.43 4.43 -1.85
C PHE A 27 -5.56 3.19 -2.10
N ASP A 28 -5.96 2.06 -1.52
CA ASP A 28 -5.37 0.75 -1.78
C ASP A 28 -6.06 0.11 -3.00
N GLU A 29 -5.33 -0.05 -4.11
CA GLU A 29 -5.87 -0.62 -5.35
C GLU A 29 -6.17 -2.13 -5.26
N ILE A 30 -5.51 -2.85 -4.35
CA ILE A 30 -5.70 -4.29 -4.16
C ILE A 30 -6.97 -4.53 -3.33
N ARG A 31 -7.11 -3.82 -2.20
CA ARG A 31 -8.28 -3.94 -1.31
C ARG A 31 -9.47 -3.06 -1.73
N LYS A 32 -9.29 -2.17 -2.71
CA LYS A 32 -10.30 -1.25 -3.25
C LYS A 32 -10.97 -0.36 -2.19
N LYS A 33 -10.20 0.16 -1.23
CA LYS A 33 -10.70 1.05 -0.16
C LYS A 33 -9.69 2.12 0.22
N HIS A 34 -10.17 3.22 0.79
CA HIS A 34 -9.33 4.24 1.40
C HIS A 34 -8.90 3.79 2.80
N LEU A 35 -7.60 3.75 3.06
CA LEU A 35 -6.99 3.41 4.34
C LEU A 35 -6.35 4.65 4.94
N VAL A 36 -6.29 4.72 6.28
CA VAL A 36 -5.53 5.79 6.95
C VAL A 36 -4.07 5.68 6.51
N LEU A 37 -3.50 6.79 6.04
CA LEU A 37 -2.13 6.85 5.60
C LEU A 37 -1.19 6.87 6.81
N THR A 38 -0.77 5.68 7.22
CA THR A 38 0.25 5.45 8.26
C THR A 38 1.63 5.29 7.60
N PRO A 39 2.74 5.39 8.36
CA PRO A 39 4.07 5.06 7.84
C PRO A 39 4.16 3.64 7.25
N GLU A 40 3.51 2.67 7.88
CA GLU A 40 3.45 1.29 7.38
C GLU A 40 2.71 1.22 6.05
N GLU A 41 1.55 1.87 5.94
CA GLU A 41 0.75 1.85 4.71
C GLU A 41 1.45 2.62 3.58
N TRP A 42 2.19 3.67 3.90
CA TRP A 42 3.04 4.39 2.94
C TRP A 42 4.07 3.45 2.30
N VAL A 43 4.82 2.72 3.11
CA VAL A 43 5.80 1.73 2.62
C VAL A 43 5.10 0.61 1.86
N ARG A 44 4.01 0.06 2.38
CA ARG A 44 3.24 -1.03 1.76
C ARG A 44 2.76 -0.66 0.35
N GLN A 45 2.15 0.52 0.19
CA GLN A 45 1.63 0.97 -1.11
C GLN A 45 2.75 1.22 -2.12
N HIS A 46 3.93 1.70 -1.70
CA HIS A 46 5.11 1.79 -2.58
C HIS A 46 5.58 0.42 -3.06
N PHE A 47 5.67 -0.57 -2.17
CA PHE A 47 6.07 -1.91 -2.57
C PHE A 47 5.05 -2.57 -3.50
N ILE A 48 3.76 -2.37 -3.26
CA ILE A 48 2.70 -2.86 -4.16
C ILE A 48 2.90 -2.27 -5.56
N GLN A 49 3.07 -0.95 -5.68
CA GLN A 49 3.31 -0.31 -6.98
C GLN A 49 4.63 -0.75 -7.62
N TYR A 50 5.69 -0.94 -6.84
CA TYR A 50 6.95 -1.48 -7.33
C TYR A 50 6.79 -2.89 -7.91
N LEU A 51 6.06 -3.77 -7.22
CA LEU A 51 5.79 -5.13 -7.70
C LEU A 51 4.98 -5.12 -9.00
N ILE A 52 3.98 -4.25 -9.10
CA ILE A 52 3.12 -4.16 -10.29
C ILE A 52 3.86 -3.49 -11.45
N SER A 53 4.39 -2.30 -11.24
CA SER A 53 4.92 -1.43 -12.29
C SER A 53 6.31 -1.83 -12.74
N GLU A 54 7.21 -2.15 -11.81
CA GLU A 54 8.61 -2.47 -12.13
C GLU A 54 8.81 -3.98 -12.32
N LYS A 55 8.23 -4.80 -11.44
CA LYS A 55 8.40 -6.26 -11.49
C LYS A 55 7.34 -6.99 -12.30
N LYS A 56 6.32 -6.28 -12.80
CA LYS A 56 5.26 -6.82 -13.67
C LYS A 56 4.46 -7.96 -13.05
N PHE A 57 4.32 -7.98 -11.72
CA PHE A 57 3.42 -8.92 -11.05
C PHE A 57 1.96 -8.52 -11.28
N PRO A 58 1.09 -9.45 -11.73
CA PRO A 58 -0.34 -9.18 -11.85
C PRO A 58 -0.96 -8.80 -10.49
N LYS A 59 -1.80 -7.75 -10.48
CA LYS A 59 -2.51 -7.31 -9.25
C LYS A 59 -3.30 -8.44 -8.58
N SER A 60 -3.84 -9.37 -9.37
CA SER A 60 -4.62 -10.52 -8.90
C SER A 60 -3.82 -11.53 -8.08
N LEU A 61 -2.48 -11.53 -8.19
CA LEU A 61 -1.60 -12.44 -7.45
C LEU A 61 -1.03 -11.81 -6.17
N ILE A 62 -1.38 -10.55 -5.88
CA ILE A 62 -0.92 -9.84 -4.68
C ILE A 62 -2.00 -9.94 -3.62
N GLN A 63 -1.69 -10.63 -2.53
CA GLN A 63 -2.54 -10.69 -1.35
C GLN A 63 -1.89 -9.92 -0.20
N ILE A 64 -2.69 -9.11 0.50
CA ILE A 64 -2.23 -8.30 1.62
C ILE A 64 -2.83 -8.86 2.91
N GLU A 65 -2.01 -9.01 3.97
CA GLU A 65 -2.43 -9.54 5.28
C GLU A 65 -3.00 -10.96 5.22
N ALA A 66 -2.53 -11.78 4.28
CA ALA A 66 -2.84 -13.20 4.29
C ALA A 66 -2.12 -13.89 5.45
N GLY A 67 -2.88 -14.56 6.32
CA GLY A 67 -2.30 -15.56 7.21
C GLY A 67 -1.74 -16.71 6.39
N LEU A 68 -0.61 -17.27 6.81
CA LEU A 68 -0.08 -18.50 6.24
C LEU A 68 -0.78 -19.68 6.90
N ASN A 69 -1.47 -20.51 6.12
CA ASN A 69 -1.92 -21.80 6.61
C ASN A 69 -0.78 -22.81 6.39
N LEU A 70 0.00 -23.04 7.45
CA LEU A 70 1.12 -23.98 7.46
C LEU A 70 0.70 -25.24 8.21
N ASN A 71 0.85 -26.40 7.56
CA ASN A 71 0.64 -27.74 8.14
C ASN A 71 -0.81 -28.07 8.56
N GLN A 72 -1.79 -27.88 7.68
CA GLN A 72 -3.03 -28.67 7.74
C GLN A 72 -2.79 -30.04 7.09
N LEU A 73 -2.33 -30.99 7.90
CA LEU A 73 -2.53 -32.43 7.66
C LEU A 73 -3.90 -32.83 8.19
#